data_AF-A0A1Y4CMD1-F1
#
_entry.id   AF-A0A1Y4CMD1-F1
#
_cell.length_a   1.000
_cell.length_b   1.000
_cell.length_c   1.000
_cell.angle_alpha   90.00
_cell.angle_beta   90.00
_cell.angle_gamma   90.00
#
_symmetry.space_group_name_H-M   'P 1'
#
loop_
_entity.id
_entity.type
_entity.pdbx_description
1 polymer ?
#
loop_
_entity_poly.entity_id
_entity_poly.type
_entity_poly.pdbx_seq_one_letter_code
_entity_poly.pdbx_strand_id
1 'polypeptide(L)'
;MTTFANQLCAAFFLASHDAYVKGAFVLPALRAVLSILLMLLFPDANMHVVFEEAVLGLVRMGALFGTCLAMAGIVTHDVSSGGLRAAILTARGREGYVASRMILALVLAALLGLWSVLLSMTLFLAPGATFEGMPAGELALRVAAHILMGWTYAVFCMLLLWLSRRSRGFASTFFVAVILGAGFLNVVLFVPVMMVLIPLSQELAFEALQLIVPILPSTLLGDTFVADARIVVLPAVYVTVCWALAHRVMTRAQL
;
A
#
# COMPACT_ATOMS: atom_id res chain seq x y z
N MET A 1 -19.24 -0.56 -25.32
CA MET A 1 -18.45 -0.22 -24.11
C MET A 1 -17.76 -1.49 -23.62
N THR A 2 -16.44 -1.47 -23.42
CA THR A 2 -15.67 -2.65 -23.00
C THR A 2 -15.89 -2.96 -21.52
N THR A 3 -15.76 -4.23 -21.13
CA THR A 3 -15.85 -4.70 -19.74
C THR A 3 -14.92 -3.94 -18.78
N PHE A 4 -13.76 -3.51 -19.26
CA PHE A 4 -12.80 -2.71 -18.50
C PHE A 4 -13.32 -1.30 -18.17
N ALA A 5 -13.92 -0.60 -19.14
CA ALA A 5 -14.45 0.75 -18.92
C ALA A 5 -15.55 0.75 -17.83
N ASN A 6 -16.41 -0.27 -17.83
CA ASN A 6 -17.45 -0.42 -16.82
C ASN A 6 -16.87 -0.70 -15.42
N GLN A 7 -15.79 -1.50 -15.33
CA GLN A 7 -15.10 -1.77 -14.07
C GLN A 7 -14.45 -0.49 -13.51
N LEU A 8 -13.87 0.34 -14.38
CA LEU A 8 -13.22 1.59 -14.01
C LEU A 8 -14.24 2.63 -13.51
N CYS A 9 -15.38 2.77 -14.20
CA CYS A 9 -16.48 3.62 -13.74
C CYS A 9 -17.04 3.18 -12.38
N ALA A 10 -17.25 1.88 -12.19
CA ALA A 10 -17.73 1.33 -10.90
C ALA A 10 -16.70 1.57 -9.78
N ALA A 11 -15.40 1.41 -10.07
CA ALA A 11 -14.31 1.68 -9.15
C ALA A 11 -14.31 3.16 -8.71
N PHE A 12 -14.43 4.11 -9.63
CA PHE A 12 -14.50 5.55 -9.31
C PHE A 12 -15.76 5.92 -8.53
N PHE A 13 -16.90 5.33 -8.87
CA PHE A 13 -18.14 5.56 -8.14
C PHE A 13 -18.03 5.12 -6.67
N LEU A 14 -17.47 3.93 -6.42
CA LEU A 14 -17.22 3.43 -5.07
C LEU A 14 -16.19 4.30 -4.34
N ALA A 15 -15.11 4.70 -5.01
CA ALA A 15 -14.08 5.55 -4.42
C ALA A 15 -14.61 6.90 -3.93
N SER A 16 -15.54 7.53 -4.66
CA SER A 16 -16.08 8.85 -4.32
C SER A 16 -17.09 8.85 -3.16
N HIS A 17 -17.76 7.73 -2.90
CA HIS A 17 -18.82 7.65 -1.89
C HIS A 17 -18.36 6.99 -0.59
N ASP A 18 -17.26 6.24 -0.60
CA ASP A 18 -16.79 5.50 0.58
C ASP A 18 -16.09 6.41 1.61
N ALA A 19 -16.49 6.29 2.88
CA ALA A 19 -15.96 7.09 3.99
C ALA A 19 -14.48 6.77 4.31
N TYR A 20 -14.04 5.53 4.09
CA TYR A 20 -12.64 5.13 4.29
C TYR A 20 -11.75 5.72 3.21
N VAL A 21 -12.25 5.84 1.98
CA VAL A 21 -11.51 6.52 0.90
C VAL A 21 -11.34 7.99 1.24
N LYS A 22 -12.41 8.68 1.65
CA LYS A 22 -12.33 10.08 2.11
C LYS A 22 -11.32 10.23 3.26
N GLY A 23 -11.36 9.35 4.25
CA GLY A 23 -10.37 9.31 5.34
C GLY A 23 -8.94 9.11 4.85
N ALA A 24 -8.73 8.23 3.87
CA ALA A 24 -7.42 7.99 3.25
C ALA A 24 -6.84 9.23 2.53
N PHE A 25 -7.68 10.08 1.94
CA PHE A 25 -7.25 11.35 1.34
C PHE A 25 -6.89 12.43 2.37
N VAL A 26 -7.53 12.42 3.55
CA VAL A 26 -7.28 13.38 4.63
C VAL A 26 -5.94 13.12 5.34
N LEU A 27 -5.54 11.85 5.47
CA LEU A 27 -4.34 11.47 6.22
C LEU A 27 -3.04 12.09 5.68
N PRO A 28 -2.73 12.03 4.36
CA PRO A 28 -1.60 12.75 3.79
C PRO A 28 -1.68 14.26 4.00
N ALA A 29 -2.88 14.85 3.95
CA ALA A 29 -3.04 16.29 4.18
C ALA A 29 -2.69 16.69 5.62
N LEU A 30 -3.13 15.90 6.61
CA LEU A 30 -2.75 16.11 8.02
C LEU A 30 -1.24 15.96 8.23
N ARG A 31 -0.61 14.98 7.56
CA ARG A 31 0.85 14.83 7.60
C ARG A 31 1.56 16.01 6.95
N ALA A 32 1.06 16.54 5.83
CA ALA A 32 1.65 17.69 5.16
C ALA A 32 1.63 18.92 6.07
N VAL A 33 0.49 19.18 6.72
CA VAL A 33 0.36 20.27 7.71
C VAL A 33 1.33 20.08 8.87
N LEU A 34 1.46 18.86 9.40
CA LEU A 34 2.42 18.56 10.46
C LEU A 34 3.87 18.81 10.01
N SER A 35 4.24 18.41 8.79
CA SER A 35 5.58 18.64 8.23
C SER A 35 5.87 20.13 8.06
N ILE A 36 4.92 20.93 7.56
CA ILE A 36 5.06 22.38 7.45
C ILE A 36 5.24 23.01 8.84
N LEU A 37 4.43 22.59 9.82
CA LEU A 37 4.52 23.10 11.19
C LEU A 37 5.91 22.81 11.80
N LEU A 38 6.45 21.62 11.57
CA LEU A 38 7.80 21.26 12.03
C LEU A 38 8.88 22.10 11.34
N MET A 39 8.78 22.33 10.03
CA MET A 39 9.71 23.20 9.30
C MET A 39 9.67 24.65 9.81
N LEU A 40 8.48 25.17 10.17
CA LEU A 40 8.34 26.51 10.74
C LEU A 40 8.88 26.62 12.17
N LEU A 41 8.77 25.55 12.97
CA LEU A 41 9.24 25.53 14.36
C LEU A 41 10.75 25.31 14.49
N PHE A 42 11.38 24.65 13.51
CA PHE A 42 12.80 24.28 13.54
C PHE A 42 13.54 24.75 12.27
N PRO A 43 13.74 26.07 12.09
CA PRO A 43 14.31 26.63 10.86
C PRO A 43 15.79 26.26 10.63
N ASP A 44 16.53 25.87 11.68
CA ASP A 44 17.97 25.56 11.63
C ASP A 44 18.28 24.06 11.46
N ALA A 45 17.26 23.20 11.33
CA ALA A 45 17.48 21.77 11.04
C ALA A 45 18.02 21.60 9.60
N ASN A 46 18.67 20.46 9.30
CA ASN A 46 19.12 20.11 7.94
C ASN A 46 17.91 20.01 6.97
N MET A 47 17.45 21.17 6.47
CA MET A 47 16.18 21.33 5.75
C MET A 47 16.10 20.46 4.50
N HIS A 48 17.23 20.21 3.81
CA HIS A 48 17.26 19.39 2.59
C HIS A 48 16.90 17.92 2.86
N VAL A 49 17.47 17.31 3.90
CA VAL A 49 17.19 15.91 4.28
C VAL A 49 15.76 15.79 4.82
N VAL A 50 15.35 16.75 5.65
CA VAL A 50 14.00 16.81 6.21
C VAL A 50 12.95 16.97 5.11
N PHE A 51 13.26 17.68 4.03
CA PHE A 51 12.35 17.90 2.91
C PHE A 51 12.14 16.64 2.07
N GLU A 52 13.20 15.97 1.63
CA GLU A 52 13.10 14.76 0.79
C GLU A 52 12.46 13.60 1.55
N GLU A 53 12.81 13.42 2.82
CA GLU A 53 12.15 12.46 3.72
C GLU A 53 10.67 12.81 3.96
N ALA A 54 10.32 14.10 4.06
CA ALA A 54 8.93 14.52 4.20
C ALA A 54 8.10 14.23 2.94
N VAL A 55 8.65 14.45 1.74
CA VAL A 55 8.01 14.12 0.46
C VAL A 55 7.77 12.60 0.35
N LEU A 56 8.82 11.79 0.57
CA LEU A 56 8.68 10.33 0.52
C LEU A 56 7.78 9.81 1.65
N GLY A 57 7.83 10.40 2.83
CA GLY A 57 6.96 10.08 3.96
C GLY A 57 5.48 10.37 3.68
N LEU A 58 5.18 11.44 2.95
CA LEU A 58 3.84 11.77 2.48
C LEU A 58 3.33 10.74 1.48
N VAL A 59 4.14 10.43 0.47
CA VAL A 59 3.80 9.44 -0.56
C VAL A 59 3.63 8.05 0.06
N ARG A 60 4.49 7.67 1.01
CA ARG A 60 4.34 6.46 1.80
C ARG A 60 3.01 6.45 2.56
N MET A 61 2.63 7.56 3.20
CA MET A 61 1.37 7.64 3.92
C MET A 61 0.16 7.50 3.00
N GLY A 62 0.12 8.18 1.86
CA GLY A 62 -1.00 8.08 0.93
C GLY A 62 -1.03 6.78 0.16
N ALA A 63 0.04 6.50 -0.59
CA ALA A 63 0.09 5.38 -1.52
C ALA A 63 0.10 4.02 -0.81
N LEU A 64 0.80 3.87 0.33
CA LEU A 64 0.82 2.60 1.07
C LEU A 64 -0.30 2.54 2.11
N PHE A 65 -0.23 3.39 3.14
CA PHE A 65 -1.14 3.30 4.27
C PHE A 65 -2.58 3.66 3.88
N GLY A 66 -2.77 4.78 3.18
CA GLY A 66 -4.07 5.24 2.71
C GLY A 66 -4.77 4.21 1.80
N THR A 67 -4.04 3.63 0.85
CA THR A 67 -4.59 2.60 -0.04
C THR A 67 -4.99 1.33 0.73
N CYS A 68 -4.15 0.88 1.67
CA CYS A 68 -4.49 -0.26 2.52
C CYS A 68 -5.75 0.02 3.35
N LEU A 69 -5.85 1.20 3.96
CA LEU A 69 -7.00 1.61 4.75
C LEU A 69 -8.29 1.65 3.90
N ALA A 70 -8.22 2.30 2.73
CA ALA A 70 -9.34 2.42 1.82
C ALA A 70 -9.83 1.04 1.34
N MET A 71 -8.91 0.20 0.85
CA MET A 71 -9.27 -1.14 0.35
C MET A 71 -9.77 -2.05 1.47
N ALA A 72 -9.17 -1.98 2.66
CA ALA A 72 -9.64 -2.75 3.80
C ALA A 72 -11.05 -2.34 4.23
N GLY A 73 -11.35 -1.03 4.23
CA GLY A 73 -12.68 -0.49 4.50
C GLY A 73 -13.72 -1.01 3.50
N ILE A 74 -13.43 -0.87 2.21
CA ILE A 74 -14.31 -1.30 1.11
C ILE A 74 -14.59 -2.80 1.18
N VAL A 75 -13.57 -3.64 1.33
CA VAL A 75 -13.75 -5.10 1.40
C VAL A 75 -14.52 -5.50 2.66
N THR A 76 -14.29 -4.82 3.78
CA THR A 76 -15.05 -5.08 5.00
C THR A 76 -16.53 -4.72 4.84
N HIS A 77 -16.81 -3.60 4.17
CA HIS A 77 -18.17 -3.19 3.84
C HIS A 77 -18.85 -4.21 2.92
N ASP A 78 -18.16 -4.71 1.89
CA ASP A 78 -18.67 -5.77 1.00
C ASP A 78 -19.04 -7.06 1.74
N VAL A 79 -18.23 -7.46 2.73
CA VAL A 79 -18.49 -8.64 3.57
C VAL A 79 -19.71 -8.40 4.46
N SER A 80 -19.82 -7.22 5.08
CA SER A 80 -20.88 -6.88 6.02
C SER A 80 -22.26 -6.68 5.36
N SER A 81 -22.28 -6.13 4.14
CA SER A 81 -23.51 -5.82 3.40
C SER A 81 -24.06 -7.02 2.61
N GLY A 82 -23.37 -8.16 2.62
CA GLY A 82 -23.72 -9.31 1.79
C GLY A 82 -23.43 -9.13 0.30
N GLY A 83 -22.89 -7.98 -0.13
CA GLY A 83 -22.51 -7.71 -1.51
C GLY A 83 -21.48 -8.71 -2.05
N LEU A 84 -20.56 -9.16 -1.18
CA LEU A 84 -19.63 -10.25 -1.51
C LEU A 84 -20.36 -11.54 -1.87
N ARG A 85 -21.40 -11.93 -1.10
CA ARG A 85 -22.16 -13.17 -1.34
C ARG A 85 -22.87 -13.13 -2.70
N ALA A 86 -23.46 -11.99 -3.06
CA ALA A 86 -24.13 -11.82 -4.35
C ALA A 86 -23.15 -11.91 -5.54
N ALA A 87 -21.95 -11.33 -5.39
CA ALA A 87 -20.95 -11.32 -6.45
C ALA A 87 -20.31 -12.71 -6.71
N ILE A 88 -20.21 -13.56 -5.69
CA ILE A 88 -19.51 -14.86 -5.79
C ILE A 88 -20.41 -16.04 -6.22
N LEU A 89 -21.70 -15.80 -6.48
CA LEU A 89 -22.69 -16.82 -6.88
C LEU A 89 -22.31 -17.55 -8.17
N THR A 90 -21.65 -16.87 -9.11
CA THR A 90 -21.23 -17.45 -10.39
C THR A 90 -19.72 -17.40 -10.54
N ALA A 91 -19.13 -18.34 -11.30
CA ALA A 91 -17.69 -18.34 -11.57
C ALA A 91 -17.23 -17.02 -12.21
N ARG A 92 -17.99 -16.53 -13.19
CA ARG A 92 -17.72 -15.26 -13.87
C ARG A 92 -17.87 -14.05 -12.95
N GLY A 93 -18.81 -14.09 -12.00
CA GLY A 93 -18.98 -13.08 -10.96
C GLY A 93 -17.80 -13.03 -9.99
N ARG A 94 -17.30 -14.19 -9.55
CA ARG A 94 -16.09 -14.29 -8.69
C ARG A 94 -14.88 -13.66 -9.35
N GLU A 95 -14.60 -14.03 -10.60
CA GLU A 95 -13.49 -13.47 -11.36
C GLU A 95 -13.64 -11.96 -11.55
N GLY A 96 -14.84 -11.50 -11.93
CA GLY A 96 -15.13 -10.08 -12.10
C GLY A 96 -14.97 -9.27 -10.81
N TYR A 97 -15.36 -9.85 -9.66
CA TYR A 97 -15.21 -9.20 -8.36
C TYR A 97 -13.75 -9.06 -7.95
N VAL A 98 -12.97 -10.14 -8.01
CA VAL A 98 -11.54 -10.11 -7.68
C VAL A 98 -10.81 -9.14 -8.61
N ALA A 99 -11.08 -9.21 -9.92
CA ALA A 99 -10.54 -8.29 -10.91
C ALA A 99 -10.80 -6.82 -10.58
N SER A 100 -12.06 -6.50 -10.33
CA SER A 100 -12.50 -5.14 -10.02
C SER A 100 -11.79 -4.59 -8.77
N ARG A 101 -11.64 -5.41 -7.73
CA ARG A 101 -10.97 -4.99 -6.48
C ARG A 101 -9.46 -4.82 -6.64
N MET A 102 -8.80 -5.65 -7.46
CA MET A 102 -7.37 -5.47 -7.75
C MET A 102 -7.10 -4.22 -8.58
N ILE A 103 -7.95 -3.93 -9.57
CA ILE A 103 -7.87 -2.71 -10.38
C ILE A 103 -8.16 -1.49 -9.51
N LEU A 104 -9.19 -1.54 -8.67
CA LEU A 104 -9.51 -0.46 -7.75
C LEU A 104 -8.36 -0.16 -6.78
N ALA A 105 -7.69 -1.19 -6.25
CA ALA A 105 -6.51 -1.01 -5.40
C ALA A 105 -5.38 -0.27 -6.13
N LEU A 106 -5.13 -0.60 -7.41
CA LEU A 106 -4.14 0.11 -8.23
C LEU A 106 -4.54 1.56 -8.49
N VAL A 107 -5.81 1.79 -8.84
CA VAL A 107 -6.35 3.14 -9.07
C VAL A 107 -6.23 3.99 -7.81
N LEU A 108 -6.60 3.45 -6.65
CA LEU A 108 -6.47 4.17 -5.38
C LEU A 108 -5.02 4.42 -4.99
N ALA A 109 -4.11 3.47 -5.20
CA ALA A 109 -2.68 3.67 -4.97
C ALA A 109 -2.13 4.81 -5.82
N ALA A 110 -2.50 4.86 -7.11
CA ALA A 110 -2.09 5.91 -8.03
C ALA A 110 -2.69 7.27 -7.64
N LEU A 111 -3.98 7.33 -7.33
CA LEU A 111 -4.66 8.58 -6.95
C LEU A 111 -4.14 9.13 -5.62
N LEU A 112 -3.99 8.30 -4.60
CA LEU A 112 -3.47 8.71 -3.29
C LEU A 112 -1.99 9.04 -3.37
N GLY A 113 -1.22 8.33 -4.20
CA GLY A 113 0.17 8.67 -4.51
C GLY A 113 0.28 10.04 -5.17
N LEU A 114 -0.47 10.28 -6.25
CA LEU A 114 -0.52 11.56 -6.95
C LEU A 114 -0.98 12.69 -6.04
N TRP A 115 -2.02 12.47 -5.24
CA TRP A 115 -2.50 13.41 -4.24
C TRP A 115 -1.42 13.76 -3.22
N SER A 116 -0.65 12.77 -2.76
CA SER A 116 0.46 12.98 -1.81
C SER A 116 1.60 13.78 -2.44
N VAL A 117 1.89 13.57 -3.72
CA VAL A 117 2.85 14.38 -4.48
C VAL A 117 2.35 15.82 -4.64
N LEU A 118 1.07 16.02 -4.95
CA LEU A 118 0.49 17.36 -5.03
C LEU A 118 0.55 18.09 -3.68
N LEU A 119 0.25 17.39 -2.58
CA LEU A 119 0.39 17.93 -1.24
C LEU A 119 1.86 18.23 -0.90
N SER A 120 2.80 17.38 -1.31
CA SER A 120 4.21 17.65 -1.09
C SER A 120 4.68 18.90 -1.84
N MET A 121 4.01 19.32 -2.92
CA MET A 121 4.31 20.58 -3.58
C MET A 121 4.11 21.79 -2.66
N THR A 122 3.20 21.71 -1.68
CA THR A 122 2.98 22.78 -0.70
C THR A 122 4.18 22.96 0.24
N LEU A 123 5.00 21.92 0.42
CA LEU A 123 6.24 22.02 1.20
C LEU A 123 7.25 22.97 0.56
N PHE A 124 7.22 23.16 -0.77
CA PHE A 124 8.09 24.14 -1.45
C PHE A 124 7.75 25.59 -1.09
N LEU A 125 6.60 25.85 -0.47
CA LEU A 125 6.25 27.18 0.03
C LEU A 125 6.98 27.51 1.34
N ALA A 126 7.64 26.54 1.99
CA ALA A 126 8.38 26.77 3.21
C ALA A 126 9.72 27.49 2.93
N PRO A 127 10.09 28.50 3.72
CA PRO A 127 11.36 29.21 3.56
C PRO A 127 12.54 28.25 3.77
N GLY A 128 13.49 28.25 2.83
CA GLY A 128 14.68 27.38 2.88
C GLY A 128 14.49 25.98 2.27
N ALA A 129 13.32 25.68 1.70
CA ALA A 129 13.10 24.43 0.98
C ALA A 129 13.89 24.42 -0.34
N THR A 130 14.98 23.67 -0.41
CA THR A 130 15.71 23.41 -1.66
C THR A 130 15.84 21.91 -1.93
N PHE A 131 15.73 21.56 -3.21
CA PHE A 131 15.79 20.20 -3.71
C PHE A 131 17.23 19.92 -4.19
N GLU A 132 18.14 19.69 -3.26
CA GLU A 132 19.59 19.59 -3.52
C GLU A 132 20.17 18.19 -3.33
N GLY A 133 19.48 17.28 -2.62
CA GLY A 133 20.02 15.97 -2.25
C GLY A 133 19.79 14.88 -3.31
N MET A 134 18.59 14.80 -3.87
CA MET A 134 18.15 13.70 -4.74
C MET A 134 17.80 14.17 -6.16
N PRO A 135 18.27 13.49 -7.23
CA PRO A 135 17.85 13.79 -8.60
C PRO A 135 16.33 13.60 -8.77
N ALA A 136 15.66 14.51 -9.49
CA ALA A 136 14.21 14.44 -9.71
C ALA A 136 13.74 13.12 -10.37
N GLY A 137 14.57 12.52 -11.24
CA GLY A 137 14.31 11.22 -11.83
C GLY A 137 14.33 10.07 -10.81
N GLU A 138 15.21 10.15 -9.82
CA GLU A 138 15.26 9.18 -8.72
C GLU A 138 14.04 9.33 -7.81
N LEU A 139 13.66 10.57 -7.47
CA LEU A 139 12.43 10.82 -6.71
C LEU A 139 11.20 10.25 -7.43
N ALA A 140 11.06 10.49 -8.73
CA ALA A 140 9.94 9.97 -9.52
C ALA A 140 9.89 8.44 -9.51
N LEU A 141 11.04 7.78 -9.64
CA LEU A 141 11.14 6.32 -9.54
C LEU A 141 10.81 5.80 -8.14
N ARG A 142 11.26 6.47 -7.08
CA ARG A 142 10.90 6.13 -5.70
C ARG A 142 9.40 6.31 -5.46
N VAL A 143 8.78 7.37 -5.97
CA VAL A 143 7.33 7.59 -5.90
C VAL A 143 6.58 6.46 -6.62
N ALA A 144 7.00 6.10 -7.83
CA ALA A 144 6.41 4.99 -8.57
C ALA A 144 6.55 3.66 -7.80
N ALA A 145 7.71 3.41 -7.19
CA ALA A 145 7.92 2.25 -6.33
C ALA A 145 6.95 2.23 -5.14
N HIS A 146 6.76 3.37 -4.45
CA HIS A 146 5.79 3.47 -3.35
C HIS A 146 4.35 3.22 -3.80
N ILE A 147 3.96 3.65 -5.00
CA ILE A 147 2.63 3.36 -5.58
C ILE A 147 2.47 1.87 -5.86
N LEU A 148 3.45 1.24 -6.51
CA LEU A 148 3.42 -0.19 -6.80
C LEU A 148 3.42 -1.04 -5.52
N MET A 149 4.17 -0.62 -4.49
CA MET A 149 4.11 -1.26 -3.19
C MET A 149 2.75 -1.01 -2.51
N GLY A 150 2.20 0.20 -2.61
CA GLY A 150 0.85 0.49 -2.14
C GLY A 150 -0.20 -0.48 -2.67
N TRP A 151 -0.12 -0.76 -3.96
CA TRP A 151 -0.96 -1.73 -4.63
C TRP A 151 -0.76 -3.16 -4.09
N THR A 152 0.49 -3.64 -3.93
CA THR A 152 0.76 -5.01 -3.45
C THR A 152 0.29 -5.24 -2.03
N TYR A 153 0.58 -4.31 -1.13
CA TYR A 153 0.16 -4.39 0.27
C TYR A 153 -1.37 -4.32 0.40
N ALA A 154 -2.04 -3.50 -0.42
CA ALA A 154 -3.49 -3.46 -0.45
C ALA A 154 -4.09 -4.80 -0.95
N VAL A 155 -3.51 -5.41 -2.00
CA VAL A 155 -3.93 -6.73 -2.48
C VAL A 155 -3.74 -7.82 -1.43
N PHE A 156 -2.60 -7.80 -0.73
CA PHE A 156 -2.37 -8.72 0.37
C PHE A 156 -3.36 -8.52 1.53
N CYS A 157 -3.65 -7.27 1.88
CA CYS A 157 -4.65 -6.92 2.88
C CYS A 157 -6.03 -7.50 2.53
N MET A 158 -6.46 -7.36 1.27
CA MET A 158 -7.71 -7.92 0.79
C MET A 158 -7.74 -9.44 0.91
N LEU A 159 -6.66 -10.12 0.53
CA LEU A 159 -6.54 -11.57 0.64
C LEU A 159 -6.70 -12.03 2.09
N LEU A 160 -6.04 -11.37 3.05
CA LEU A 160 -6.20 -11.66 4.47
C LEU A 160 -7.64 -11.46 4.96
N LEU A 161 -8.30 -10.38 4.51
CA LEU A 161 -9.69 -10.11 4.88
C LEU A 161 -10.63 -11.18 4.31
N TRP A 162 -10.45 -11.56 3.05
CA TRP A 162 -11.21 -12.64 2.40
C TRP A 162 -10.99 -14.00 3.06
N LEU A 163 -9.77 -14.29 3.52
CA LEU A 163 -9.46 -15.49 4.30
C LEU A 163 -10.15 -15.45 5.68
N SER A 164 -10.13 -14.30 6.35
CA SER A 164 -10.67 -14.18 7.70
C SER A 164 -12.20 -14.23 7.76
N ARG A 165 -12.89 -13.82 6.68
CA ARG A 165 -14.36 -13.76 6.54
C ARG A 165 -15.13 -13.11 7.69
N ARG A 166 -14.44 -12.37 8.57
CA ARG A 166 -15.07 -11.68 9.70
C ARG A 166 -15.30 -10.23 9.31
N SER A 167 -16.53 -9.75 9.51
CA SER A 167 -16.77 -8.31 9.56
C SER A 167 -16.00 -7.77 10.77
N ARG A 168 -15.06 -6.89 10.48
CA ARG A 168 -14.11 -6.35 11.43
C ARG A 168 -14.43 -4.86 11.55
N GLY A 169 -14.69 -4.35 12.77
CA GLY A 169 -15.03 -2.93 12.94
C GLY A 169 -13.87 -2.02 12.52
N PHE A 170 -14.15 -0.73 12.29
CA PHE A 170 -13.19 0.31 11.85
C PHE A 170 -11.82 0.20 12.54
N ALA A 171 -11.79 -0.01 13.86
CA ALA A 171 -10.56 -0.11 14.65
C ALA A 171 -9.65 -1.27 14.20
N SER A 172 -10.21 -2.42 13.84
CA SER A 172 -9.44 -3.56 13.37
C SER A 172 -8.98 -3.40 11.91
N THR A 173 -9.77 -2.72 11.08
CA THR A 173 -9.41 -2.35 9.70
C THR A 173 -8.26 -1.34 9.69
N PHE A 174 -8.34 -0.35 10.57
CA PHE A 174 -7.29 0.63 10.82
C PHE A 174 -6.03 -0.05 11.37
N PHE A 175 -6.14 -0.94 12.35
CA PHE A 175 -4.99 -1.66 12.91
C PHE A 175 -4.28 -2.56 11.89
N VAL A 176 -5.04 -3.26 11.03
CA VAL A 176 -4.47 -4.04 9.91
C VAL A 176 -3.77 -3.13 8.90
N ALA A 177 -4.38 -1.98 8.56
CA ALA A 177 -3.75 -0.99 7.69
C ALA A 177 -2.48 -0.40 8.31
N VAL A 178 -2.45 -0.15 9.62
CA VAL A 178 -1.28 0.36 10.36
C VAL A 178 -0.17 -0.67 10.36
N ILE A 179 -0.49 -1.93 10.69
CA ILE A 179 0.45 -3.04 10.64
C ILE A 179 1.04 -3.19 9.23
N LEU A 180 0.22 -3.21 8.19
CA LEU A 180 0.70 -3.37 6.82
C LEU A 180 1.46 -2.14 6.31
N GLY A 181 0.98 -0.92 6.58
CA GLY A 181 1.62 0.34 6.20
C GLY A 181 2.93 0.63 6.97
N ALA A 182 3.06 0.11 8.19
CA ALA A 182 4.31 0.11 8.95
C ALA A 182 5.34 -0.91 8.41
N GLY A 183 4.94 -1.77 7.46
CA GLY A 183 5.83 -2.80 6.90
C GLY A 183 5.91 -4.06 7.77
N PHE A 184 4.90 -4.36 8.58
CA PHE A 184 4.88 -5.57 9.42
C PHE A 184 4.78 -6.86 8.60
N LEU A 185 4.43 -6.80 7.31
CA LEU A 185 4.61 -7.94 6.39
C LEU A 185 6.07 -8.42 6.38
N ASN A 186 7.01 -7.47 6.46
CA ASN A 186 8.43 -7.77 6.54
C ASN A 186 8.74 -8.40 7.90
N VAL A 187 8.16 -7.88 8.99
CA VAL A 187 8.30 -8.48 10.33
C VAL A 187 7.76 -9.91 10.37
N VAL A 188 6.61 -10.22 9.76
CA VAL A 188 6.06 -11.58 9.72
C VAL A 188 6.94 -12.55 8.93
N LEU A 189 7.66 -12.08 7.90
CA LEU A 189 8.66 -12.86 7.17
C LEU A 189 10.01 -12.95 7.89
N PHE A 190 10.38 -11.93 8.66
CA PHE A 190 11.59 -11.89 9.49
C PHE A 190 11.45 -12.67 10.79
N VAL A 191 10.26 -12.75 11.40
CA VAL A 191 10.04 -13.40 12.70
C VAL A 191 10.40 -14.89 12.67
N PRO A 192 10.04 -15.70 11.65
CA PRO A 192 10.50 -17.07 11.53
C PRO A 192 12.04 -17.17 11.46
N VAL A 193 12.69 -16.29 10.72
CA VAL A 193 14.17 -16.27 10.60
C VAL A 193 14.82 -15.85 11.91
N MET A 194 14.30 -14.80 12.53
CA MET A 194 14.85 -14.18 13.75
C MET A 194 14.58 -15.01 15.01
N MET A 195 13.39 -15.60 15.15
CA MET A 195 13.03 -16.39 16.34
C MET A 195 13.43 -17.86 16.24
N VAL A 196 13.51 -18.44 15.04
CA VAL A 196 13.76 -19.89 14.89
C VAL A 196 15.16 -20.19 14.39
N LEU A 197 15.70 -19.44 13.41
CA LEU A 197 17.02 -19.74 12.85
C LEU A 197 18.18 -19.13 13.65
N ILE A 198 18.06 -17.89 14.16
CA ILE A 198 19.16 -17.25 14.93
C ILE A 198 19.60 -18.06 16.17
N PRO A 199 18.69 -18.66 16.97
CA PRO A 199 19.11 -19.49 18.09
C PRO A 199 19.67 -20.86 17.64
N LEU A 200 19.40 -21.30 16.41
CA LEU A 200 19.83 -22.61 15.88
C LEU A 200 21.21 -22.53 15.22
N SER A 201 21.45 -21.49 14.42
CA SER A 201 22.72 -21.19 13.76
C SER A 201 22.69 -19.80 13.11
N GLN A 202 23.70 -18.98 13.41
CA GLN A 202 23.83 -17.63 12.83
C GLN A 202 24.14 -17.66 11.34
N GLU A 203 24.87 -18.67 10.84
CA GLU A 203 25.18 -18.81 9.40
C GLU A 203 23.92 -19.15 8.60
N LEU A 204 23.11 -20.09 9.08
CA LEU A 204 21.82 -20.45 8.48
C LEU A 204 20.83 -19.29 8.52
N ALA A 205 20.80 -18.52 9.61
CA ALA A 205 19.97 -17.33 9.71
C ALA A 205 20.42 -16.26 8.71
N PHE A 206 21.73 -16.08 8.51
CA PHE A 206 22.30 -15.12 7.57
C PHE A 206 22.04 -15.52 6.11
N GLU A 207 22.23 -16.79 5.75
CA GLU A 207 21.89 -17.31 4.41
C GLU A 207 20.40 -17.18 4.11
N ALA A 208 19.53 -17.52 5.07
CA ALA A 208 18.08 -17.32 4.95
C ALA A 208 17.72 -15.84 4.81
N LEU A 209 18.40 -14.95 5.54
CA LEU A 209 18.21 -13.51 5.42
C LEU A 209 18.61 -13.02 4.03
N GLN A 210 19.75 -13.47 3.49
CA GLN A 210 20.19 -13.16 2.14
C GLN A 210 19.22 -13.65 1.07
N LEU A 211 18.51 -14.75 1.32
CA LEU A 211 17.49 -15.27 0.42
C LEU A 211 16.17 -14.47 0.49
N ILE A 212 15.81 -13.98 1.69
CA ILE A 212 14.52 -13.33 1.96
C ILE A 212 14.57 -11.83 1.67
N VAL A 213 15.66 -11.16 2.04
CA VAL A 213 15.87 -9.71 1.85
C VAL A 213 15.61 -9.25 0.40
N PRO A 214 16.06 -9.94 -0.66
CA PRO A 214 15.78 -9.54 -2.04
C PRO A 214 14.31 -9.63 -2.46
N ILE A 215 13.51 -10.42 -1.73
CA ILE A 215 12.12 -10.76 -2.05
C ILE A 215 11.14 -9.90 -1.22
N LEU A 216 11.65 -9.20 -0.20
CA LEU A 216 10.86 -8.35 0.66
C LEU A 216 10.42 -7.07 -0.05
N PRO A 217 9.12 -6.74 -0.07
CA PRO A 217 8.64 -5.51 -0.68
C PRO A 217 9.24 -4.23 -0.08
N SER A 218 9.68 -4.24 1.19
CA SER A 218 10.28 -3.06 1.83
C SER A 218 11.74 -2.80 1.47
N THR A 219 12.49 -3.81 1.02
CA THR A 219 13.91 -3.62 0.68
C THR A 219 14.08 -2.85 -0.61
N LEU A 220 13.02 -2.78 -1.42
CA LEU A 220 12.88 -1.89 -2.58
C LEU A 220 12.63 -0.42 -2.22
N LEU A 221 12.35 -0.12 -0.95
CA LEU A 221 12.16 1.25 -0.43
C LEU A 221 13.30 1.68 0.51
N GLY A 222 14.39 0.89 0.59
CA GLY A 222 15.55 1.20 1.42
C GLY A 222 16.35 2.41 0.91
N ASP A 223 17.23 2.92 1.77
CA ASP A 223 17.96 4.19 1.55
C ASP A 223 18.86 4.16 0.31
N THR A 224 19.44 3.01 -0.01
CA THR A 224 20.21 2.76 -1.23
C THR A 224 19.29 2.35 -2.38
N PHE A 225 18.53 3.30 -2.90
CA PHE A 225 17.65 3.05 -4.05
C PHE A 225 18.49 2.84 -5.31
N VAL A 226 18.41 1.64 -5.87
CA VAL A 226 18.93 1.33 -7.20
C VAL A 226 17.73 1.06 -8.08
N ALA A 227 17.66 1.74 -9.24
CA ALA A 227 16.63 1.53 -10.25
C ALA A 227 16.76 0.11 -10.85
N ASP A 228 16.21 -0.86 -10.14
CA ASP A 228 16.24 -2.28 -10.48
C ASP A 228 14.89 -2.71 -11.07
N ALA A 229 14.90 -3.59 -12.07
CA ALA A 229 13.71 -4.23 -12.63
C ALA A 229 12.84 -4.90 -11.55
N ARG A 230 13.45 -5.29 -10.42
CA ARG A 230 12.77 -5.79 -9.22
C ARG A 230 11.64 -4.89 -8.71
N ILE A 231 11.73 -3.57 -8.90
CA ILE A 231 10.69 -2.60 -8.51
C ILE A 231 9.35 -2.88 -9.19
N VAL A 232 9.38 -3.43 -10.42
CA VAL A 232 8.17 -3.76 -11.19
C VAL A 232 7.84 -5.25 -11.09
N VAL A 233 8.87 -6.10 -11.18
CA VAL A 233 8.71 -7.56 -11.23
C VAL A 233 8.14 -8.11 -9.92
N LEU A 234 8.68 -7.70 -8.76
CA LEU A 234 8.20 -8.21 -7.47
C LEU A 234 6.73 -7.87 -7.24
N PRO A 235 6.28 -6.61 -7.41
CA PRO A 235 4.86 -6.29 -7.30
C PRO A 235 3.95 -7.11 -8.20
N ALA A 236 4.32 -7.29 -9.47
CA ALA A 236 3.56 -8.10 -10.41
C ALA A 236 3.46 -9.57 -9.96
N VAL A 237 4.56 -10.15 -9.48
CA VAL A 237 4.58 -11.52 -8.94
C VAL A 237 3.69 -11.65 -7.70
N TYR A 238 3.78 -10.73 -6.75
CA TYR A 238 2.93 -10.77 -5.56
C TYR A 238 1.45 -10.65 -5.90
N VAL A 239 1.09 -9.73 -6.80
CA VAL A 239 -0.31 -9.54 -7.22
C VAL A 239 -0.84 -10.77 -7.96
N THR A 240 -0.06 -11.37 -8.85
CA THR A 240 -0.47 -12.58 -9.59
C THR A 240 -0.63 -13.80 -8.67
N VAL A 241 0.27 -13.98 -7.69
CA VAL A 241 0.13 -15.02 -6.67
C VAL A 241 -1.12 -14.78 -5.81
N CYS A 242 -1.32 -13.54 -5.34
CA CYS A 242 -2.50 -13.17 -4.56
C CYS A 242 -3.79 -13.34 -5.37
N TRP A 243 -3.77 -13.09 -6.68
CA TRP A 243 -4.89 -13.34 -7.57
C TRP A 243 -5.25 -14.81 -7.62
N ALA A 244 -4.26 -15.68 -7.86
CA ALA A 244 -4.46 -17.13 -7.89
C ALA A 244 -5.00 -17.65 -6.54
N LEU A 245 -4.46 -17.15 -5.43
CA LEU A 245 -4.93 -17.49 -4.09
C LEU A 245 -6.34 -16.99 -3.83
N ALA A 246 -6.65 -15.73 -4.17
CA ALA A 246 -7.97 -15.14 -4.03
C ALA A 246 -9.02 -15.96 -4.80
N HIS A 247 -8.70 -16.38 -6.02
CA HIS A 247 -9.58 -17.24 -6.80
C HIS A 247 -9.88 -18.57 -6.07
N ARG A 248 -8.85 -19.22 -5.50
CA ARG A 248 -9.02 -20.45 -4.69
C ARG A 248 -9.81 -20.23 -3.40
N VAL A 249 -9.64 -19.08 -2.75
CA VAL A 249 -10.37 -18.74 -1.51
C VAL A 249 -11.85 -18.51 -1.81
N MET A 250 -12.16 -17.82 -2.92
CA MET A 250 -13.52 -17.50 -3.34
C MET A 250 -14.27 -18.72 -3.88
N THR A 251 -13.59 -19.68 -4.51
CA THR A 251 -14.24 -20.94 -4.93
C THR A 251 -14.57 -21.87 -3.76
N ARG A 252 -13.82 -21.78 -2.66
CA ARG A 252 -14.07 -22.53 -1.40
C ARG A 252 -15.01 -21.79 -0.45
N ALA A 253 -15.54 -20.63 -0.83
CA ALA A 253 -16.58 -19.96 -0.07
C ALA A 253 -17.91 -20.67 -0.29
N GLN A 254 -18.21 -21.65 0.58
CA GLN A 254 -19.57 -22.17 0.71
C GLN A 254 -20.50 -21.00 1.08
N LEU A 255 -21.57 -20.87 0.29
CA LEU A 255 -22.66 -19.91 0.45
C LEU A 255 -23.39 -20.13 1.78
#